data_AF-A0A351L7N0-F1
#
_entry.id   AF-A0A351L7N0-F1
#
_cell.length_a   1.000
_cell.length_b   1.000
_cell.length_c   1.000
_cell.angle_alpha   90.00
_cell.angle_beta   90.00
_cell.angle_gamma   90.00
#
_symmetry.space_group_name_H-M   'P 1'
#
loop_
_entity.id
_entity.type
_entity.pdbx_description
1 polymer ?
#
loop_
_entity_poly.entity_id
_entity_poly.type
_entity_poly.pdbx_seq_one_letter_code
_entity_poly.pdbx_strand_id
1 'polypeptide(L)'
;MSKDALFAVSLFPYLGFLWFLTRSKQAPRLALIGFYMTLVFVGVTIPAGIYAKIVYGESLANVDWLHGGAEFFLTLSNILVVLGFRQAVIEKSRREWVSQEESRQQKV
;
A
#
# COMPACT_ATOMS: atom_id res chain seq x y z
N MET A 1 19.17 11.00 -17.35
CA MET A 1 17.73 10.90 -16.99
C MET A 1 17.58 11.49 -15.59
N SER A 2 16.67 12.44 -15.35
CA SER A 2 16.50 13.07 -14.04
C SER A 2 15.75 12.13 -13.08
N LYS A 3 15.99 12.26 -11.76
CA LYS A 3 15.34 11.42 -10.72
C LYS A 3 13.81 11.52 -10.79
N ASP A 4 13.30 12.72 -11.09
CA ASP A 4 11.87 12.98 -11.22
C ASP A 4 11.24 12.25 -12.40
N ALA A 5 11.98 12.12 -13.52
CA ALA A 5 11.52 11.36 -14.68
C ALA A 5 11.43 9.86 -14.37
N LEU A 6 12.36 9.31 -13.60
CA LEU A 6 12.32 7.91 -13.17
C LEU A 6 11.13 7.65 -12.24
N PHE A 7 10.82 8.59 -11.35
CA PHE A 7 9.66 8.50 -10.47
C PHE A 7 8.32 8.61 -11.24
N ALA A 8 8.21 9.56 -12.16
CA ALA A 8 7.00 9.69 -12.97
C ALA A 8 6.77 8.44 -13.85
N VAL A 9 7.84 7.88 -14.42
CA VAL A 9 7.77 6.66 -15.22
C VAL A 9 7.42 5.45 -14.36
N SER A 10 7.88 5.37 -13.11
CA SER A 10 7.55 4.26 -12.20
C SER A 10 6.09 4.27 -11.70
N LEU A 11 5.39 5.40 -11.82
CA LEU A 11 3.96 5.46 -11.51
C LEU A 11 3.12 4.61 -12.47
N PHE A 12 3.53 4.53 -13.74
CA PHE A 12 2.82 3.73 -14.74
C PHE A 12 2.77 2.22 -14.40
N PRO A 13 3.89 1.51 -14.16
CA PRO A 13 3.85 0.12 -13.74
C PRO A 13 3.15 -0.06 -12.40
N TYR A 14 3.20 0.91 -11.48
CA TYR A 14 2.45 0.86 -10.22
C TYR A 14 0.93 0.87 -10.44
N LEU A 15 0.43 1.74 -11.33
CA LEU A 15 -0.99 1.76 -11.70
C LEU A 15 -1.42 0.46 -12.38
N GLY A 16 -0.57 -0.11 -13.24
CA GLY A 16 -0.79 -1.43 -13.83
C GLY A 16 -0.88 -2.54 -12.78
N PHE A 17 0.03 -2.53 -11.80
CA PHE A 17 -0.01 -3.44 -10.65
C PHE A 17 -1.32 -3.29 -9.87
N LEU A 18 -1.74 -2.06 -9.57
CA LEU A 18 -2.95 -1.81 -8.80
C LEU A 18 -4.21 -2.23 -9.55
N TRP A 19 -4.28 -1.95 -10.86
CA TRP A 19 -5.36 -2.41 -11.72
C TRP A 19 -5.45 -3.94 -11.74
N PHE A 20 -4.31 -4.63 -11.91
CA PHE A 20 -4.26 -6.09 -11.91
C PHE A 20 -4.70 -6.67 -10.56
N LEU A 21 -4.22 -6.09 -9.46
CA LEU A 21 -4.54 -6.51 -8.09
C LEU A 21 -6.05 -6.33 -7.79
N THR A 22 -6.63 -5.21 -8.21
CA THR A 22 -8.07 -4.95 -8.09
C THR A 22 -8.89 -5.88 -8.98
N ARG A 23 -8.42 -6.16 -10.20
CA ARG A 23 -9.15 -7.01 -11.16
C ARG A 23 -9.15 -8.49 -10.76
N SER A 24 -8.05 -8.98 -10.19
CA SER A 24 -7.93 -10.39 -9.78
C SER A 24 -8.86 -10.76 -8.62
N LYS A 25 -9.25 -9.79 -7.77
CA LYS A 25 -10.05 -10.00 -6.54
C LYS A 25 -9.46 -11.03 -5.57
N GLN A 26 -8.20 -11.43 -5.75
CA GLN A 26 -7.50 -12.39 -4.90
C GLN A 26 -6.84 -11.73 -3.70
N ALA A 27 -6.59 -10.41 -3.78
CA ALA A 27 -5.97 -9.67 -2.69
C ALA A 27 -6.96 -9.39 -1.55
N PRO A 28 -6.52 -9.49 -0.28
CA PRO A 28 -7.34 -9.07 0.85
C PRO A 28 -7.64 -7.57 0.75
N ARG A 29 -8.91 -7.20 1.01
CA ARG A 29 -9.40 -5.81 0.89
C ARG A 29 -8.56 -4.82 1.70
N LEU A 30 -8.11 -5.22 2.88
CA LEU A 30 -7.29 -4.37 3.75
C LEU A 30 -5.93 -4.07 3.13
N ALA A 31 -5.29 -5.04 2.46
CA ALA A 31 -4.04 -4.80 1.77
C ALA A 31 -4.24 -3.93 0.52
N LEU A 32 -5.34 -4.14 -0.20
CA LEU A 32 -5.70 -3.31 -1.34
C LEU A 32 -5.86 -1.84 -0.93
N ILE A 33 -6.54 -1.57 0.19
CA ILE A 33 -6.66 -0.22 0.77
C ILE A 33 -5.28 0.36 1.06
N GLY A 34 -4.36 -0.43 1.64
CA GLY A 34 -2.98 0.00 1.87
C GLY A 34 -2.27 0.43 0.57
N PHE A 35 -2.38 -0.33 -0.51
CA PHE A 35 -1.79 0.06 -1.80
C PHE A 35 -2.46 1.31 -2.41
N TYR A 36 -3.78 1.46 -2.29
CA TYR A 36 -4.46 2.68 -2.72
C TYR A 36 -4.07 3.90 -1.87
N MET A 37 -3.84 3.71 -0.56
CA MET A 37 -3.31 4.78 0.29
C MET A 37 -1.94 5.24 -0.19
N THR A 38 -1.05 4.33 -0.59
CA THR A 38 0.25 4.74 -1.18
C THR A 38 0.07 5.57 -2.45
N LEU A 39 -0.95 5.29 -3.27
CA LEU A 39 -1.26 6.12 -4.45
C LEU A 39 -1.74 7.53 -4.05
N VAL A 40 -2.62 7.60 -3.05
CA VAL A 40 -3.09 8.88 -2.49
C VAL A 40 -1.93 9.67 -1.89
N PHE A 41 -1.04 9.00 -1.16
CA PHE A 41 0.17 9.59 -0.60
C PHE A 41 0.99 10.29 -1.69
N VAL A 42 1.27 9.59 -2.80
CA VAL A 42 1.99 10.17 -3.94
C VAL A 42 1.22 11.37 -4.51
N GLY A 43 -0.10 11.25 -4.67
CA GLY A 43 -0.96 12.32 -5.16
C GLY A 43 -0.96 13.58 -4.29
N VAL A 44 -0.79 13.45 -2.98
CA VAL A 44 -0.74 14.58 -2.02
C VAL A 44 0.68 15.13 -1.87
N THR A 45 1.70 14.27 -1.84
CA THR A 45 3.09 14.68 -1.59
C THR A 45 3.75 15.38 -2.77
N ILE A 46 3.35 15.09 -4.01
CA ILE A 46 3.86 15.83 -5.18
C ILE A 46 3.43 17.32 -5.11
N PRO A 47 2.13 17.67 -5.00
CA PRO A 47 1.70 19.06 -4.83
C PRO A 47 2.26 19.71 -3.56
N ALA A 48 2.27 18.99 -2.44
CA ALA A 48 2.83 19.50 -1.20
C ALA A 48 4.33 19.82 -1.35
N GLY A 49 5.09 18.96 -2.05
CA GLY A 49 6.47 19.15 -2.47
C GLY A 49 6.68 20.45 -3.25
N ILE A 50 5.85 20.65 -4.27
CA ILE A 50 5.87 21.84 -5.12
C ILE A 50 5.55 23.09 -4.29
N TYR A 51 4.51 23.05 -3.46
CA TYR A 51 4.10 24.17 -2.60
C TYR A 51 5.19 24.52 -1.59
N ALA A 52 5.81 23.53 -0.96
CA ALA A 52 6.91 23.76 -0.01
C ALA A 52 8.08 24.49 -0.67
N LYS A 53 8.47 24.05 -1.87
CA LYS A 53 9.55 24.68 -2.64
C LYS A 53 9.24 26.10 -3.08
N ILE A 54 7.98 26.39 -3.44
CA ILE A 54 7.56 27.72 -3.91
C ILE A 54 7.42 28.69 -2.74
N VAL A 55 6.84 28.26 -1.61
CA VAL A 55 6.46 29.15 -0.51
C VAL A 55 7.55 29.28 0.54
N TYR A 56 8.21 28.18 0.90
CA TYR A 56 9.22 28.16 1.95
C TYR A 56 10.65 28.22 1.39
N GLY A 57 10.82 28.09 0.06
CA GLY A 57 12.14 28.06 -0.58
C GLY A 57 12.97 26.82 -0.24
N GLU A 58 12.40 25.89 0.52
CA GLU A 58 13.08 24.71 1.03
C GLU A 58 12.39 23.41 0.59
N SER A 59 13.13 22.30 0.70
CA SER A 59 12.61 20.97 0.39
C SER A 59 11.50 20.59 1.37
N LEU A 60 10.59 19.71 0.93
CA LEU A 60 9.53 19.14 1.76
C LEU A 60 10.04 18.53 3.08
N ALA A 61 11.29 18.07 3.07
CA ALA A 61 11.99 17.50 4.22
C ALA A 61 12.32 18.52 5.34
N ASN A 62 12.37 19.82 5.03
CA ASN A 62 12.68 20.85 6.03
C ASN A 62 11.42 21.43 6.70
N VAL A 63 10.22 20.98 6.31
CA VAL A 63 8.98 21.36 6.97
C VAL A 63 8.56 20.22 7.89
N ASP A 64 8.94 20.30 9.16
CA ASP A 64 8.82 19.19 10.14
C ASP A 64 7.42 18.57 10.19
N TRP A 65 6.37 19.39 10.20
CA TRP A 65 4.99 18.90 10.22
C TRP A 65 4.61 18.14 8.95
N LEU A 66 5.11 18.58 7.80
CA LEU A 66 4.79 18.01 6.50
C LEU A 66 5.62 16.75 6.22
N HIS A 67 6.88 16.75 6.66
CA HIS A 67 7.75 15.58 6.63
C HIS A 67 7.25 14.49 7.58
N GLY A 68 7.01 14.82 8.86
CA GLY A 68 6.48 13.86 9.83
C GLY A 68 5.10 13.32 9.46
N GLY A 69 4.22 14.17 8.89
CA GLY A 69 2.94 13.74 8.35
C GLY A 69 3.08 12.75 7.19
N ALA A 70 4.05 12.98 6.30
CA ALA A 70 4.35 12.08 5.20
C ALA A 70 4.87 10.71 5.68
N GLU A 71 5.77 10.70 6.65
CA GLU A 71 6.32 9.47 7.24
C GLU A 71 5.25 8.67 7.99
N PHE A 72 4.41 9.35 8.78
CA PHE A 72 3.29 8.70 9.46
C PHE A 72 2.32 8.07 8.47
N PHE A 73 1.98 8.79 7.39
CA PHE A 73 1.04 8.31 6.39
C PHE A 73 1.58 7.08 5.65
N LEU A 74 2.84 7.09 5.22
CA LEU A 74 3.50 5.92 4.62
C LEU A 74 3.55 4.74 5.58
N THR A 75 3.85 5.00 6.86
CA THR A 75 3.88 3.96 7.89
C THR A 75 2.52 3.30 8.05
N LEU A 76 1.46 4.10 8.15
CA LEU A 76 0.09 3.61 8.22
C LEU A 76 -0.28 2.79 6.98
N SER A 77 0.03 3.30 5.78
CA SER A 77 -0.19 2.61 4.50
C SER A 77 0.46 1.23 4.49
N ASN A 78 1.72 1.13 4.91
CA ASN A 78 2.48 -0.13 4.95
C ASN A 78 1.92 -1.10 6.00
N ILE A 79 1.53 -0.61 7.17
CA ILE A 79 0.90 -1.44 8.21
C ILE A 79 -0.40 -2.06 7.68
N LEU A 80 -1.24 -1.30 6.97
CA LEU A 80 -2.47 -1.83 6.38
C LEU A 80 -2.19 -2.95 5.36
N VAL A 81 -1.15 -2.79 4.52
CA VAL A 81 -0.70 -3.85 3.60
C VAL A 81 -0.33 -5.12 4.37
N VAL A 82 0.55 -5.01 5.37
CA VAL A 82 1.02 -6.15 6.16
C VAL A 82 -0.13 -6.83 6.90
N LEU A 83 -0.98 -6.07 7.58
CA LEU A 83 -2.13 -6.60 8.30
C LEU A 83 -3.12 -7.28 7.37
N GLY A 84 -3.36 -6.72 6.18
CA GLY A 84 -4.26 -7.31 5.20
C GLY A 84 -3.79 -8.68 4.73
N PHE A 85 -2.51 -8.83 4.39
CA PHE A 85 -1.95 -10.12 4.01
C PHE A 85 -1.86 -11.10 5.18
N ARG A 86 -1.49 -10.62 6.38
CA ARG A 86 -1.47 -11.45 7.59
C ARG A 86 -2.84 -12.09 7.86
N GLN A 87 -3.92 -11.31 7.75
CA GLN A 87 -5.27 -11.82 7.91
C GLN A 87 -5.62 -12.89 6.86
N ALA A 88 -5.26 -12.67 5.60
CA ALA A 88 -5.51 -13.64 4.52
C ALA A 88 -4.78 -14.97 4.74
N VAL A 89 -3.52 -14.93 5.20
CA VAL A 89 -2.74 -16.14 5.49
C VAL A 89 -3.36 -16.93 6.64
N ILE A 90 -3.71 -16.25 7.74
CA ILE A 90 -4.32 -16.89 8.91
C ILE A 90 -5.66 -17.55 8.55
N GLU A 91 -6.49 -16.85 7.77
CA GLU A 91 -7.79 -17.37 7.32
C GLU A 91 -7.62 -18.59 6.41
N LYS A 92 -6.64 -18.57 5.50
CA LYS A 92 -6.34 -19.71 4.62
C LYS A 92 -5.90 -20.94 5.42
N SER A 93 -4.95 -20.79 6.35
CA SER A 93 -4.49 -21.90 7.19
C SER A 93 -5.60 -22.48 8.06
N ARG A 94 -6.51 -21.65 8.56
CA ARG A 94 -7.68 -22.09 9.33
C ARG A 94 -8.62 -22.96 8.47
N ARG A 95 -8.93 -22.52 7.24
CA ARG A 95 -9.79 -23.26 6.30
C ARG A 95 -9.18 -24.61 5.91
N GLU A 96 -7.86 -24.64 5.68
CA GLU A 96 -7.14 -25.88 5.37
C GLU A 96 -7.15 -26.87 6.53
N TRP A 97 -7.05 -26.40 7.78
CA TRP A 97 -7.14 -27.26 8.96
C TRP A 97 -8.55 -27.83 9.15
N VAL A 98 -9.60 -27.01 9.04
CA VAL A 98 -11.00 -27.45 9.16
C VAL A 98 -11.36 -28.49 8.09
N SER A 99 -10.99 -28.24 6.83
CA SER A 99 -11.26 -29.16 5.72
C SER A 99 -10.57 -30.52 5.89
N GLN A 100 -9.35 -30.53 6.45
CA GLN A 100 -8.65 -31.78 6.78
C GLN A 100 -9.33 -32.55 7.92
N GLU A 101 -9.84 -31.85 8.93
CA GLU A 101 -10.52 -32.49 10.07
C GLU A 101 -11.85 -33.12 9.66
N GLU A 102 -12.67 -32.43 8.85
CA GLU A 102 -13.92 -32.99 8.29
C GLU A 102 -13.65 -34.24 7.45
N SER A 103 -12.59 -34.21 6.63
CA SER A 103 -12.17 -35.35 5.80
C SER A 103 -11.72 -36.56 6.63
N ARG A 104 -11.16 -36.32 7.82
CA ARG A 104 -10.76 -37.38 8.76
C ARG A 104 -11.96 -37.98 9.46
N GLN A 105 -12.92 -37.17 9.89
CA GLN A 105 -14.12 -37.67 10.56
C GLN A 105 -15.05 -38.46 9.63
N GLN A 106 -15.08 -38.14 8.33
CA GLN A 106 -15.91 -38.88 7.37
C GLN A 106 -15.33 -40.25 6.93
N LYS A 107 -14.09 -40.57 7.33
CA LYS A 107 -13.43 -41.85 7.02
C LYS A 107 -13.45 -42.85 8.20
N VAL A 108 -14.11 -42.52 9.31
CA VAL A 108 -14.28 -43.35 10.50
C VAL A 108 -15.75 -43.73 10.64
#